data_AF-A0A952C4L6-F1
#
_entry.id   AF-A0A952C4L6-F1
#
_cell.length_a   1.000
_cell.length_b   1.000
_cell.length_c   1.000
_cell.angle_alpha   90.00
_cell.angle_beta   90.00
_cell.angle_gamma   90.00
#
_symmetry.space_group_name_H-M   'P 1'
#
loop_
_entity.id
_entity.type
_entity.pdbx_description
1 polymer ?
#
loop_
_entity_poly.entity_id
_entity_poly.type
_entity_poly.pdbx_seq_one_letter_code
_entity_poly.pdbx_strand_id
1 'polypeptide(L)'
;MLKEPPAIANWVEGGPEDQSIPVSFHFWLFKTLEGKNILVGAGCRIDLQNAIDFGLTDFERPDSVLMRLCVSPNAISDIIVSHPHWDNIDGLPLFPNANVWIQKEDYQYYTG
;
A
#
# COMPACT_ATOMS: atom_id res chain seq x y z
N MET A 1 0.23 -7.86 -8.79
CA MET A 1 0.13 -7.55 -10.24
C MET A 1 -1.33 -7.39 -10.60
N LEU A 2 -1.66 -7.01 -11.84
CA LEU A 2 -3.04 -7.02 -12.34
C LEU A 2 -3.24 -8.16 -13.33
N LYS A 3 -4.43 -8.76 -13.32
CA LYS A 3 -4.82 -9.85 -14.23
C LYS A 3 -4.63 -9.45 -15.70
N GLU A 4 -5.04 -8.23 -16.04
CA GLU A 4 -4.85 -7.64 -17.35
C GLU A 4 -4.02 -6.36 -17.21
N PRO A 5 -2.92 -6.19 -17.97
CA PRO A 5 -2.14 -4.96 -17.95
C PRO A 5 -3.00 -3.76 -18.40
N PRO A 6 -3.05 -2.69 -17.60
CA PRO A 6 -3.82 -1.49 -17.93
C PRO A 6 -3.11 -0.64 -18.99
N ALA A 7 -3.90 0.16 -19.72
CA ALA A 7 -3.37 1.18 -20.62
C ALA A 7 -2.51 2.19 -19.86
N ILE A 8 -1.44 2.70 -20.49
CA ILE A 8 -0.54 3.68 -19.87
C ILE A 8 -1.29 4.98 -19.53
N ALA A 9 -2.28 5.37 -20.34
CA ALA A 9 -3.14 6.52 -20.11
C ALA A 9 -3.88 6.50 -18.75
N ASN A 10 -4.08 5.32 -18.14
CA ASN A 10 -4.72 5.21 -16.83
C ASN A 10 -3.82 5.65 -15.67
N TRP A 11 -2.50 5.77 -15.91
CA TRP A 11 -1.49 6.03 -14.86
C TRP A 11 -0.67 7.28 -15.11
N VAL A 12 -0.54 7.69 -16.38
CA VAL A 12 0.25 8.84 -16.79
C VAL A 12 -0.60 9.73 -17.66
N GLU A 13 -0.77 10.98 -17.22
CA GLU A 13 -1.49 12.00 -18.00
C GLU A 13 -0.84 12.17 -19.38
N GLY A 14 -1.64 12.10 -20.44
CA GLY A 14 -1.17 12.13 -21.83
C GLY A 14 -0.48 10.85 -22.32
N GLY A 15 -0.54 9.76 -21.54
CA GLY A 15 -0.03 8.45 -21.95
C GLY A 15 -0.82 7.84 -23.12
N PRO A 16 -0.22 6.91 -23.88
CA PRO A 16 -0.91 6.20 -24.96
C PRO A 16 -2.04 5.29 -24.44
N GLU A 17 -3.16 5.26 -25.16
CA GLU A 17 -4.33 4.42 -24.85
C GLU A 17 -4.19 2.97 -25.36
N ASP A 18 -3.39 2.76 -26.41
CA ASP A 18 -3.22 1.48 -27.10
C ASP A 18 -2.02 0.65 -26.61
N GLN A 19 -1.21 1.22 -25.70
CA GLN A 19 -0.09 0.55 -25.07
C GLN A 19 -0.41 0.26 -23.61
N SER A 20 -0.11 -0.97 -23.18
CA SER A 20 -0.34 -1.42 -21.82
C SER A 20 0.97 -1.77 -21.12
N ILE A 21 1.00 -1.58 -19.80
CA ILE A 21 2.19 -1.83 -18.97
C ILE A 21 1.80 -2.67 -17.73
N PRO A 22 2.61 -3.65 -17.31
CA PRO A 22 2.38 -4.31 -16.04
C PRO A 22 2.55 -3.33 -14.87
N VAL A 23 1.66 -3.43 -13.88
CA VAL A 23 1.68 -2.57 -12.68
C VAL A 23 1.85 -3.42 -11.43
N SER A 24 2.68 -2.92 -10.52
CA SER A 24 3.07 -3.57 -9.28
C SER A 24 2.93 -2.63 -8.09
N PHE A 25 2.21 -3.08 -7.07
CA PHE A 25 1.99 -2.33 -5.83
C PHE A 25 3.07 -2.66 -4.81
N HIS A 26 3.52 -1.63 -4.09
CA HIS A 26 4.66 -1.73 -3.18
C HIS A 26 4.34 -1.04 -1.87
N PHE A 27 4.95 -1.54 -0.81
CA PHE A 27 5.13 -0.83 0.45
C PHE A 27 6.62 -0.93 0.82
N TRP A 28 7.07 -0.04 1.70
CA TRP A 28 8.49 0.03 2.07
C TRP A 28 8.65 -0.13 3.57
N LEU A 29 9.68 -0.87 3.98
CA LEU A 29 10.13 -0.96 5.36
C LEU A 29 11.41 -0.14 5.54
N PHE A 30 11.36 0.85 6.42
CA PHE A 30 12.51 1.58 6.89
C PHE A 30 12.89 1.09 8.28
N LYS A 31 14.17 0.79 8.48
CA LYS A 31 14.75 0.48 9.78
C LYS A 31 15.65 1.63 10.20
N THR A 32 15.32 2.27 11.33
CA THR A 32 16.12 3.39 11.83
C THR A 32 17.30 2.89 12.66
N LEU A 33 18.31 3.74 12.85
CA LEU A 33 19.48 3.43 13.68
C LEU A 33 19.09 3.24 15.15
N GLU A 34 18.02 3.89 15.60
CA GLU A 34 17.43 3.78 16.94
C GLU A 34 16.54 2.54 17.11
N GLY A 35 16.44 1.69 16.08
CA GLY A 35 15.73 0.41 16.15
C GLY A 35 14.23 0.48 15.88
N LYS A 36 13.72 1.59 15.31
CA LYS A 36 12.32 1.67 14.86
C LYS A 36 12.12 0.96 13.53
N ASN A 37 10.94 0.36 13.36
CA ASN A 37 10.46 -0.16 12.08
C ASN A 37 9.31 0.73 11.59
N ILE A 38 9.52 1.42 10.48
CA ILE A 38 8.56 2.35 9.89
C ILE A 38 8.11 1.79 8.55
N LEU A 39 6.81 1.75 8.31
CA LEU A 39 6.28 1.45 6.98
C LEU A 39 5.94 2.72 6.23
N VAL A 40 6.17 2.73 4.92
CA VAL A 40 5.54 3.68 4.00
C VAL A 40 4.52 2.89 3.18
N GLY A 41 3.24 3.22 3.35
CA GLY A 41 2.12 2.40 2.90
C GLY A 41 1.92 1.14 3.75
N ALA A 42 0.67 0.75 3.96
CA ALA A 42 0.28 -0.47 4.66
C ALA A 42 -0.26 -1.56 3.71
N GLY A 43 -0.17 -1.35 2.40
CA GLY A 43 -0.68 -2.27 1.37
C GLY A 43 -2.21 -2.37 1.34
N CYS A 44 -2.69 -3.34 0.55
CA CYS A 44 -4.10 -3.64 0.37
C CYS A 44 -4.56 -4.89 1.15
N ARG A 45 -5.87 -5.11 1.11
CA ARG A 45 -6.52 -6.37 1.51
C ARG A 45 -7.24 -7.00 0.32
N ILE A 46 -6.81 -8.20 -0.07
CA ILE A 46 -7.38 -8.93 -1.21
C ILE A 46 -8.83 -9.40 -0.98
N ASP A 47 -9.28 -9.45 0.26
CA ASP A 47 -10.64 -9.86 0.62
C ASP A 47 -11.66 -8.70 0.54
N LEU A 48 -11.23 -7.51 0.12
CA LEU A 48 -12.10 -6.37 -0.13
C LEU A 48 -12.46 -6.26 -1.63
N GLN A 49 -13.71 -5.85 -1.90
CA GLN A 49 -14.29 -5.88 -3.24
C GLN A 49 -13.52 -5.01 -4.26
N ASN A 50 -13.00 -3.86 -3.83
CA ASN A 50 -12.15 -2.98 -4.63
C ASN A 50 -10.91 -3.70 -5.19
N ALA A 51 -10.21 -4.51 -4.37
CA ALA A 51 -9.03 -5.24 -4.83
C ALA A 51 -9.40 -6.36 -5.84
N ILE A 52 -10.56 -7.00 -5.61
CA ILE A 52 -11.11 -8.03 -6.50
C ILE A 52 -11.50 -7.43 -7.86
N ASP A 53 -12.27 -6.34 -7.84
CA ASP A 53 -12.76 -5.65 -9.04
C ASP A 53 -11.60 -5.05 -9.85
N PHE A 54 -10.56 -4.59 -9.18
CA PHE A 54 -9.35 -4.09 -9.82
C PHE A 54 -8.52 -5.22 -10.47
N GLY A 55 -8.84 -6.49 -10.20
CA GLY A 55 -8.18 -7.65 -10.77
C GLY A 55 -6.78 -7.89 -10.20
N LEU A 56 -6.56 -7.57 -8.92
CA LEU A 56 -5.27 -7.77 -8.27
C LEU A 56 -4.93 -9.26 -8.17
N THR A 57 -3.77 -9.64 -8.70
CA THR A 57 -3.18 -10.98 -8.63
C THR A 57 -1.84 -10.95 -7.91
N ASP A 58 -1.30 -12.12 -7.58
CA ASP A 58 0.03 -12.28 -6.97
C ASP A 58 0.21 -11.42 -5.72
N PHE A 59 -0.86 -11.33 -4.93
CA PHE A 59 -0.91 -10.54 -3.71
C PHE A 59 -0.19 -11.26 -2.58
N GLU A 60 0.66 -10.52 -1.87
CA GLU A 60 1.20 -10.94 -0.58
C GLU A 60 0.75 -9.96 0.50
N ARG A 61 0.25 -10.48 1.62
CA ARG A 61 -0.13 -9.65 2.75
C ARG A 61 1.13 -8.98 3.36
N PRO A 62 1.12 -7.67 3.64
CA PRO A 62 2.29 -6.96 4.18
C PRO A 62 2.84 -7.54 5.49
N ASP A 63 1.97 -7.96 6.40
CA ASP A 63 2.36 -8.63 7.66
C ASP A 63 3.14 -9.94 7.41
N SER A 64 2.70 -10.73 6.44
CA SER A 64 3.31 -12.01 6.07
C SER A 64 4.68 -11.81 5.43
N VAL A 65 4.83 -10.79 4.58
CA VAL A 65 6.12 -10.40 3.99
C VAL A 65 7.11 -9.98 5.07
N LEU A 66 6.67 -9.17 6.05
CA LEU A 66 7.51 -8.71 7.16
C LEU A 66 7.96 -9.84 8.09
N MET A 67 7.10 -10.82 8.33
CA MET A 67 7.46 -12.02 9.11
C MET A 67 8.62 -12.80 8.47
N ARG A 68 8.72 -12.85 7.14
CA ARG A 68 9.88 -13.47 6.45
C ARG A 68 11.18 -12.67 6.64
N LEU A 69 11.08 -11.39 7.00
CA LEU A 69 12.20 -10.53 7.36
C LEU A 69 12.45 -10.50 8.89
N CYS A 70 11.83 -11.41 9.64
CA CYS A 70 11.87 -11.48 11.10
C CYS A 70 11.38 -10.21 11.79
N VAL A 71 10.43 -9.49 11.17
CA VAL A 71 9.78 -8.31 11.75
C VAL A 71 8.34 -8.65 12.09
N SER A 72 8.02 -8.66 13.38
CA SER A 72 6.64 -8.83 13.85
C SER A 72 5.80 -7.61 13.43
N PRO A 73 4.53 -7.78 13.01
CA PRO A 73 3.62 -6.65 12.77
C PRO A 73 3.47 -5.75 14.01
N ASN A 74 3.56 -6.33 15.21
CA ASN A 74 3.52 -5.60 16.48
C ASN A 74 4.77 -4.74 16.74
N ALA A 75 5.85 -4.97 15.99
CA ALA A 75 7.10 -4.23 16.08
C ALA A 75 7.17 -3.05 15.10
N ILE A 76 6.13 -2.84 14.27
CA ILE A 76 5.99 -1.63 13.46
C ILE A 76 5.59 -0.48 14.39
N SER A 77 6.43 0.55 14.45
CA SER A 77 6.21 1.70 15.32
C SER A 77 5.36 2.78 14.66
N ASP A 78 5.55 2.97 13.35
CA ASP A 78 4.97 4.07 12.59
C ASP A 78 4.61 3.59 11.17
N ILE A 79 3.51 4.11 10.65
CA ILE A 79 3.10 3.96 9.25
C ILE A 79 2.89 5.35 8.67
N ILE A 80 3.60 5.65 7.59
CA ILE A 80 3.42 6.87 6.80
C ILE A 80 2.53 6.52 5.61
N VAL A 81 1.32 7.09 5.58
CA VAL A 81 0.39 6.96 4.46
C VAL A 81 0.78 8.01 3.42
N SER A 82 1.24 7.55 2.25
CA SER A 82 1.64 8.44 1.15
C SER A 82 0.44 9.18 0.57
N HIS A 83 -0.69 8.50 0.44
CA HIS A 83 -2.01 8.99 0.05
C HIS A 83 -3.06 7.93 0.44
N PRO A 84 -4.34 8.28 0.68
CA PRO A 84 -5.32 7.37 1.29
C PRO A 84 -6.08 6.51 0.27
N HIS A 85 -5.43 6.03 -0.77
CA HIS A 85 -6.01 5.02 -1.64
C HIS A 85 -5.94 3.63 -0.99
N TRP A 86 -6.87 2.76 -1.40
CA TRP A 86 -7.08 1.43 -0.82
C TRP A 86 -5.83 0.53 -0.86
N ASP A 87 -5.00 0.69 -1.88
CA ASP A 87 -3.73 -0.02 -2.06
C ASP A 87 -2.64 0.40 -1.06
N ASN A 88 -2.88 1.49 -0.32
CA ASN A 88 -1.99 2.03 0.69
C ASN A 88 -2.55 1.92 2.12
N ILE A 89 -3.86 1.89 2.33
CA ILE A 89 -4.47 2.01 3.67
C ILE A 89 -5.24 0.77 4.15
N ASP A 90 -5.69 -0.12 3.28
CA ASP A 90 -6.57 -1.21 3.71
C ASP A 90 -5.85 -2.21 4.64
N GLY A 91 -4.52 -2.28 4.57
CA GLY A 91 -3.70 -3.10 5.45
C GLY A 91 -3.40 -2.48 6.83
N LEU A 92 -3.84 -1.25 7.14
CA LEU A 92 -3.62 -0.63 8.46
C LEU A 92 -4.00 -1.52 9.66
N PRO A 93 -5.14 -2.26 9.65
CA PRO A 93 -5.51 -3.13 10.77
C PRO A 93 -4.53 -4.28 11.06
N LEU A 94 -3.59 -4.55 10.16
CA LEU A 94 -2.55 -5.58 10.35
C LEU A 94 -1.46 -5.14 11.35
N PHE A 95 -1.39 -3.85 11.70
CA PHE A 95 -0.31 -3.25 12.48
C PHE A 95 -0.86 -2.51 13.73
N PRO A 96 -1.39 -3.25 14.71
CA PRO A 96 -2.22 -2.69 15.78
C PRO A 96 -1.48 -1.73 16.73
N ASN A 97 -0.16 -1.75 16.77
CA ASN A 97 0.66 -0.92 17.66
C ASN A 97 1.21 0.34 16.98
N ALA A 98 1.04 0.48 15.66
CA ALA A 98 1.68 1.53 14.91
C ALA A 98 0.92 2.86 15.04
N ASN A 99 1.67 3.96 15.16
CA ASN A 99 1.11 5.29 14.92
C ASN A 99 0.92 5.49 13.41
N VAL A 100 -0.23 6.01 13.01
CA VAL A 100 -0.53 6.27 11.59
C VAL A 100 -0.38 7.77 11.31
N TRP A 101 0.45 8.10 10.33
CA TRP A 101 0.77 9.45 9.90
C TRP A 101 0.26 9.68 8.49
N ILE A 102 -0.53 10.73 8.30
CA ILE A 102 -1.05 11.15 7.01
C ILE A 102 -0.92 12.67 6.89
N GLN A 103 -0.73 13.14 5.67
CA GLN A 103 -0.73 14.56 5.33
C GLN A 103 -2.12 15.16 5.69
N LYS A 104 -2.12 16.33 6.34
CA LYS A 104 -3.34 16.90 6.94
C LYS A 104 -4.37 17.30 5.88
N GLU A 105 -3.95 17.98 4.84
CA GLU A 105 -4.78 18.38 3.70
C GLU A 105 -5.36 17.17 2.95
N ASP A 106 -4.61 16.07 2.78
CA ASP A 106 -5.13 14.82 2.22
C ASP A 106 -6.21 14.24 3.14
N TYR A 107 -5.94 14.13 4.44
CA TYR A 107 -6.94 13.65 5.39
C TYR A 107 -8.23 14.49 5.31
N GLN A 108 -8.10 15.81 5.32
CA GLN A 108 -9.24 16.73 5.21
C GLN A 108 -9.98 16.58 3.88
N TYR A 109 -9.26 16.47 2.76
CA TYR A 109 -9.87 16.27 1.45
C TYR A 109 -10.76 15.03 1.40
N TYR A 110 -10.32 13.92 2.02
CA TYR A 110 -11.06 12.66 2.00
C TYR A 110 -12.15 12.55 3.08
N THR A 111 -12.06 13.30 4.19
CA THR A 111 -13.03 13.18 5.31
C THR A 111 -13.98 14.37 5.49
N GLY A 112 -13.68 15.55 4.92
CA GLY A 112 -14.45 16.79 5.11
C GLY A 112 -13.90 17.66 6.22
#